data_AF-A0AAN4HDG6-F1
#
_entry.id   AF-A0AAN4HDG6-F1
#
_cell.length_a   1.000
_cell.length_b   1.000
_cell.length_c   1.000
_cell.angle_alpha   90.00
_cell.angle_beta   90.00
_cell.angle_gamma   90.00
#
_symmetry.space_group_name_H-M   'P 1'
#
loop_
_entity.id
_entity.type
_entity.pdbx_description
1 polymer ?
#
loop_
_entity_poly.entity_id
_entity_poly.type
_entity_poly.pdbx_seq_one_letter_code
_entity_poly.pdbx_strand_id
1 'polypeptide(L)'
;MQNFITVEDTNKKLEKGLEEIFKNDRFQHLLKVMSQFKGYSTNNTILIIAQKPHATMVQGFNDWKKIGRSPKQYEKSIRILAPQKQKIKVEKVDPVTKEPMLDKNGKVQTETVERTVGYKMVSVFDVSQTVGKEIPKVRDFIKNSLSDNQSMDNLYKDFFKHVKETTPYDIKESVTDQGVGGYYNRNTNEIVISTNENKNTNDKFATLLHEYAHAKLHHKESEMKDLPRGHKEAQAESVAYVVSSNYGLERDDFSLGYIATWAKDLNLAKNAIREIQEVSRDIISTLDELQKDKILDFYQNNDKQYYEAVEFFEKDLGLKLSNKENLNTNQFELLNKQNNIILSARLEHSPKNDKFYLRTNKNMIIPLSEVHKQGDYHLLNKEITNNKLVEASQFKHVESLLEVHKISEGKYAVASMGGTDIVSKEYTNRKDAQNQLLRIAISQSLHKETVLKQYMKEQLNENLEEKVQDIRNDIDKRLNDIKIDTNFHVGQYLSYGSQKEILLSENSGNVIGWTLLKNKEIQTMDELVDYAFNKTKNLPRNNGLREEITNNVYVAEKEKSEDLKVINSKDGWYVGKLDKYNGVERVTEFYSSEKQAQNEFNSLKGLEDKPKEKEKEEELELER
;
A
#
# COMPACT_ATOMS: atom_id res chain seq x y z
N MET A 1 -5.77 -40.26 22.44
CA MET A 1 -6.68 -40.72 21.36
C MET A 1 -6.42 -39.88 20.13
N GLN A 2 -5.98 -40.48 19.03
CA GLN A 2 -5.91 -39.75 17.74
C GLN A 2 -7.34 -39.34 17.36
N ASN A 3 -7.54 -38.04 17.10
CA ASN A 3 -8.82 -37.46 16.66
C ASN A 3 -9.16 -37.96 15.25
N PHE A 4 -9.56 -39.23 15.12
CA PHE A 4 -10.15 -39.76 13.91
C PHE A 4 -11.53 -39.12 13.73
N ILE A 5 -11.76 -38.55 12.55
CA ILE A 5 -13.06 -38.04 12.16
C ILE A 5 -13.59 -39.00 11.11
N THR A 6 -14.84 -39.44 11.28
CA THR A 6 -15.47 -40.32 10.30
C THR A 6 -15.77 -39.56 9.00
N VAL A 7 -15.91 -40.29 7.91
CA VAL A 7 -16.36 -39.71 6.63
C VAL A 7 -17.72 -39.02 6.81
N GLU A 8 -18.59 -39.60 7.64
CA GLU A 8 -19.92 -39.08 7.93
C GLU A 8 -19.88 -37.74 8.68
N ASP A 9 -19.04 -37.60 9.71
CA ASP A 9 -18.86 -36.33 10.44
C ASP A 9 -18.28 -35.23 9.55
N THR A 10 -17.45 -35.61 8.59
CA THR A 10 -16.86 -34.70 7.60
C THR A 10 -17.93 -34.23 6.62
N ASN A 11 -18.76 -35.14 6.11
CA ASN A 11 -19.85 -34.83 5.19
C ASN A 11 -20.89 -33.90 5.84
N LYS A 12 -21.29 -34.16 7.09
CA LYS A 12 -22.22 -33.30 7.84
C LYS A 12 -21.70 -31.87 8.01
N LYS A 13 -20.39 -31.70 8.26
CA LYS A 13 -19.76 -30.37 8.37
C LYS A 13 -19.71 -29.64 7.02
N LEU A 14 -19.43 -30.38 5.94
CA LEU A 14 -19.42 -29.82 4.59
C LEU A 14 -20.84 -29.38 4.16
N GLU A 15 -21.84 -30.19 4.45
CA GLU A 15 -23.25 -29.89 4.17
C GLU A 15 -23.72 -28.65 4.93
N LYS A 16 -23.44 -28.60 6.24
CA LYS A 16 -23.75 -27.41 7.04
C LYS A 16 -23.04 -26.15 6.52
N GLY A 17 -21.77 -26.26 6.13
CA GLY A 17 -21.03 -25.13 5.55
C GLY A 17 -21.63 -24.63 4.23
N LEU A 18 -22.05 -25.54 3.35
CA LEU A 18 -22.73 -25.19 2.10
C LEU A 18 -24.09 -24.55 2.35
N GLU A 19 -24.90 -25.10 3.26
CA GLU A 19 -26.18 -24.50 3.64
C GLU A 19 -26.02 -23.07 4.16
N GLU A 20 -25.01 -22.81 5.00
CA GLU A 20 -24.74 -21.46 5.51
C GLU A 20 -24.30 -20.49 4.40
N ILE A 21 -23.59 -20.97 3.39
CA ILE A 21 -23.22 -20.16 2.22
C ILE A 21 -24.46 -19.80 1.40
N PHE A 22 -25.33 -20.76 1.12
CA PHE A 22 -26.56 -20.53 0.34
C PHE A 22 -27.60 -19.69 1.10
N LYS A 23 -27.81 -19.91 2.41
CA LYS A 23 -28.78 -19.17 3.22
C LYS A 23 -28.48 -17.68 3.36
N ASN A 24 -27.24 -17.27 3.17
CA ASN A 24 -26.78 -15.89 3.36
C ASN A 24 -26.44 -15.20 2.02
N ASP A 25 -26.82 -15.79 0.88
CA ASP A 25 -26.47 -15.31 -0.47
C ASP A 25 -24.95 -15.10 -0.68
N ARG A 26 -24.11 -15.91 -0.01
CA ARG A 26 -22.64 -15.75 0.00
C ARG A 26 -21.93 -16.55 -1.09
N PHE A 27 -22.63 -16.98 -2.14
CA PHE A 27 -22.01 -17.81 -3.18
C PHE A 27 -20.93 -17.05 -3.97
N GLN A 28 -21.20 -15.80 -4.35
CA GLN A 28 -20.18 -14.95 -5.00
C GLN A 28 -18.94 -14.78 -4.12
N HIS A 29 -19.13 -14.75 -2.81
CA HIS A 29 -18.04 -14.70 -1.84
C HIS A 29 -17.24 -16.01 -1.81
N LEU A 30 -17.90 -17.17 -1.91
CA LEU A 30 -17.25 -18.47 -2.12
C LEU A 30 -16.40 -18.47 -3.39
N LEU A 31 -16.93 -17.99 -4.53
CA LEU A 31 -16.16 -17.88 -5.77
C LEU A 31 -14.95 -16.95 -5.64
N LYS A 32 -15.13 -15.79 -4.99
CA LYS A 32 -14.04 -14.84 -4.74
C LYS A 32 -12.92 -15.49 -3.93
N VAL A 33 -13.29 -16.30 -2.95
CA VAL A 33 -12.33 -17.08 -2.15
C VAL A 33 -11.67 -18.16 -3.01
N MET A 34 -12.42 -18.93 -3.80
CA MET A 34 -11.85 -19.95 -4.72
C MET A 34 -10.76 -19.39 -5.63
N SER A 35 -10.91 -18.14 -6.10
CA SER A 35 -9.89 -17.46 -6.92
C SER A 35 -8.54 -17.31 -6.21
N GLN A 36 -8.54 -17.28 -4.88
CA GLN A 36 -7.36 -17.08 -4.03
C GLN A 36 -6.76 -18.39 -3.50
N PHE A 37 -7.49 -19.52 -3.61
CA PHE A 37 -7.15 -20.81 -2.98
C PHE A 37 -6.88 -21.95 -3.98
N LYS A 38 -6.14 -21.68 -5.05
CA LYS A 38 -5.84 -22.64 -6.14
C LYS A 38 -5.23 -23.98 -5.66
N GLY A 39 -4.51 -24.00 -4.53
CA GLY A 39 -3.87 -25.20 -3.98
C GLY A 39 -4.73 -26.09 -3.08
N TYR A 40 -5.95 -25.66 -2.71
CA TYR A 40 -6.81 -26.41 -1.78
C TYR A 40 -7.92 -27.18 -2.49
N SER A 41 -8.36 -28.29 -1.91
CA SER A 41 -9.56 -29.00 -2.40
C SER A 41 -10.83 -28.19 -2.18
N THR A 42 -11.88 -28.49 -2.92
CA THR A 42 -13.22 -27.88 -2.78
C THR A 42 -13.75 -28.02 -1.37
N ASN A 43 -13.62 -29.22 -0.80
CA ASN A 43 -14.02 -29.50 0.58
C ASN A 43 -13.29 -28.61 1.58
N ASN A 44 -11.97 -28.42 1.41
CA ASN A 44 -11.21 -27.54 2.29
C ASN A 44 -11.58 -26.06 2.07
N THR A 45 -11.89 -25.65 0.85
CA THR A 45 -12.34 -24.29 0.54
C THR A 45 -13.66 -23.98 1.24
N ILE A 46 -14.64 -24.89 1.16
CA ILE A 46 -15.93 -24.79 1.88
C ILE A 46 -15.69 -24.71 3.39
N LEU A 47 -14.85 -25.60 3.95
CA LEU A 47 -14.54 -25.61 5.38
C LEU A 47 -13.88 -24.30 5.85
N ILE A 48 -12.99 -23.72 5.04
CA ILE A 48 -12.34 -22.45 5.33
C ILE A 48 -13.38 -21.34 5.41
N ILE A 49 -14.26 -21.22 4.42
CA ILE A 49 -15.25 -20.14 4.31
C ILE A 49 -16.28 -20.22 5.44
N ALA A 50 -16.79 -21.41 5.74
CA ALA A 50 -17.75 -21.61 6.82
C ALA A 50 -17.20 -21.14 8.18
N GLN A 51 -15.89 -21.29 8.41
CA GLN A 51 -15.25 -20.86 9.65
C GLN A 51 -14.77 -19.41 9.63
N LYS A 52 -14.32 -18.91 8.47
CA LYS A 52 -13.82 -17.55 8.30
C LYS A 52 -14.22 -17.06 6.90
N PRO A 53 -15.38 -16.41 6.78
CA PRO A 53 -15.89 -15.97 5.48
C PRO A 53 -14.85 -15.15 4.73
N HIS A 54 -14.28 -14.11 5.34
CA HIS A 54 -13.31 -13.20 4.70
C HIS A 54 -11.86 -13.74 4.62
N ALA A 55 -11.65 -15.06 4.60
CA ALA A 55 -10.32 -15.63 4.38
C ALA A 55 -9.82 -15.29 2.97
N THR A 56 -8.55 -14.93 2.85
CA THR A 56 -7.93 -14.53 1.58
C THR A 56 -6.64 -15.26 1.23
N MET A 57 -5.93 -15.77 2.23
CA MET A 57 -4.81 -16.68 2.01
C MET A 57 -4.61 -17.46 3.29
N VAL A 58 -4.53 -18.78 3.22
CA VAL A 58 -4.63 -19.70 4.36
C VAL A 58 -3.55 -20.73 4.18
N GLN A 59 -2.77 -20.94 5.23
CA GLN A 59 -1.70 -21.93 5.24
C GLN A 59 -1.55 -22.56 6.63
N GLY A 60 -0.88 -23.72 6.66
CA GLY A 60 -0.45 -24.32 7.92
C GLY A 60 0.58 -23.44 8.64
N PHE A 61 0.68 -23.61 9.95
CA PHE A 61 1.65 -22.86 10.77
C PHE A 61 3.08 -22.90 10.20
N ASN A 62 3.52 -24.08 9.77
CA ASN A 62 4.87 -24.26 9.23
C ASN A 62 5.05 -23.59 7.86
N ASP A 63 4.02 -23.57 7.02
CA ASP A 63 4.09 -22.95 5.69
C ASP A 63 4.07 -21.42 5.79
N TRP A 64 3.29 -20.86 6.75
CA TRP A 64 3.44 -19.46 7.13
C TRP A 64 4.85 -19.15 7.61
N LYS A 65 5.39 -20.02 8.47
CA LYS A 65 6.75 -19.87 8.99
C LYS A 65 7.79 -19.84 7.86
N LYS A 66 7.65 -20.67 6.82
CA LYS A 66 8.53 -20.71 5.64
C LYS A 66 8.54 -19.38 4.88
N ILE A 67 7.38 -18.74 4.71
CA ILE A 67 7.29 -17.46 3.99
C ILE A 67 7.44 -16.22 4.90
N GLY A 68 7.99 -16.42 6.11
CA GLY A 68 8.32 -15.31 7.00
C GLY A 68 7.14 -14.71 7.76
N ARG A 69 6.03 -15.43 7.90
CA ARG A 69 4.86 -15.05 8.71
C ARG A 69 4.63 -16.03 9.86
N SER A 70 3.86 -15.61 10.86
CA SER A 70 3.42 -16.44 11.98
C SER A 70 2.00 -16.02 12.39
N PRO A 71 1.12 -16.95 12.78
CA PRO A 71 -0.16 -16.59 13.39
C PRO A 71 0.03 -15.69 14.61
N LYS A 72 -0.84 -14.69 14.79
CA LYS A 72 -0.91 -13.85 15.99
C LYS A 72 -1.27 -14.73 17.18
N GLN A 73 -0.81 -14.32 18.35
CA GLN A 73 -1.12 -15.03 19.59
C GLN A 73 -2.63 -15.00 19.84
N TYR A 74 -3.19 -16.12 20.30
CA TYR A 74 -4.61 -16.31 20.63
C TYR A 74 -5.61 -16.29 19.45
N GLU A 75 -5.16 -16.25 18.20
CA GLU A 75 -6.04 -16.36 17.04
C GLU A 75 -6.67 -17.76 16.93
N LYS A 76 -7.97 -17.79 16.64
CA LYS A 76 -8.71 -19.04 16.42
C LYS A 76 -8.30 -19.67 15.09
N SER A 77 -7.72 -20.87 15.12
CA SER A 77 -7.33 -21.58 13.90
C SER A 77 -8.53 -22.05 13.09
N ILE A 78 -8.40 -22.05 11.76
CA ILE A 78 -9.33 -22.67 10.81
C ILE A 78 -8.98 -24.16 10.70
N ARG A 79 -9.98 -25.03 10.73
CA ARG A 79 -9.77 -26.49 10.68
C ARG A 79 -10.05 -27.03 9.29
N ILE A 80 -9.06 -27.70 8.69
CA ILE A 80 -9.15 -28.32 7.35
C ILE A 80 -8.75 -29.79 7.39
N LEU A 81 -9.09 -30.53 6.35
CA LEU A 81 -8.73 -31.94 6.17
C LEU A 81 -7.36 -32.07 5.50
N ALA A 82 -6.46 -32.85 6.11
CA ALA A 82 -5.19 -33.23 5.50
C ALA A 82 -5.11 -34.75 5.34
N PRO A 83 -4.64 -35.26 4.18
CA PRO A 83 -4.46 -36.69 3.96
C PRO A 83 -3.36 -37.23 4.87
N GLN A 84 -3.61 -38.40 5.46
CA GLN A 84 -2.59 -39.19 6.15
C GLN A 84 -2.05 -40.22 5.18
N LYS A 85 -0.77 -40.06 4.82
CA LYS A 85 -0.05 -40.98 3.96
C LYS A 85 0.71 -42.01 4.80
N GLN A 86 0.65 -43.27 4.40
CA GLN A 86 1.40 -44.36 5.01
C GLN A 86 2.18 -45.10 3.92
N LYS A 87 3.45 -45.40 4.21
CA LYS A 87 4.28 -46.26 3.37
C LYS A 87 3.84 -47.71 3.59
N ILE A 88 3.31 -48.34 2.55
CA ILE A 88 2.86 -49.73 2.56
C ILE A 88 3.72 -50.50 1.57
N LYS A 89 4.20 -51.68 1.97
CA LYS A 89 4.85 -52.60 1.05
C LYS A 89 3.76 -53.34 0.27
N VAL A 90 3.78 -53.21 -1.05
CA VAL A 90 2.89 -53.93 -1.96
C VAL A 90 3.71 -54.86 -2.84
N GLU A 91 3.11 -55.96 -3.27
CA GLU A 91 3.72 -56.86 -4.25
C GLU A 91 3.84 -56.15 -5.59
N LYS A 92 5.01 -56.25 -6.21
CA LYS A 92 5.27 -55.69 -7.52
C LYS A 92 4.62 -56.60 -8.54
N VAL A 93 3.67 -56.09 -9.32
CA VAL A 93 2.95 -56.85 -10.35
C VAL A 93 3.39 -56.43 -11.75
N ASP A 94 3.40 -57.37 -12.69
CA ASP A 94 3.67 -57.07 -14.10
C ASP A 94 2.53 -56.19 -14.66
N PRO A 95 2.83 -55.05 -15.31
CA PRO A 95 1.82 -54.12 -15.81
C PRO A 95 0.85 -54.72 -16.85
N VAL A 96 1.26 -55.78 -17.54
CA VAL A 96 0.52 -56.42 -18.63
C VAL A 96 -0.19 -57.68 -18.13
N THR A 97 0.51 -58.56 -17.40
CA THR A 97 -0.07 -59.84 -16.97
C THR A 97 -0.78 -59.77 -15.62
N LYS A 98 -0.55 -58.71 -14.83
CA LYS A 98 -1.02 -58.52 -13.45
C LYS A 98 -0.55 -59.61 -12.46
N GLU A 99 0.45 -60.41 -12.82
CA GLU A 99 1.02 -61.45 -11.95
C GLU A 99 2.15 -60.90 -11.07
N PRO A 100 2.39 -61.48 -9.87
CA PRO A 100 3.48 -61.06 -8.99
C PRO A 100 4.86 -61.28 -9.63
N MET A 101 5.66 -60.23 -9.72
CA MET A 101 7.03 -60.30 -10.23
C MET A 101 7.92 -60.99 -9.20
N LEU A 102 8.59 -62.07 -9.61
CA LEU A 102 9.54 -62.80 -8.76
C LEU A 102 10.96 -62.24 -8.91
N ASP A 103 11.76 -62.28 -7.85
CA ASP A 103 13.18 -61.96 -7.88
C ASP A 103 14.03 -63.15 -8.37
N LYS A 104 15.35 -62.96 -8.47
CA LYS A 104 16.31 -64.00 -8.93
C LYS A 104 16.32 -65.27 -8.05
N ASN A 105 15.71 -65.22 -6.87
CA ASN A 105 15.62 -66.33 -5.92
C ASN A 105 14.19 -66.91 -5.82
N GLY A 106 13.27 -66.50 -6.72
CA GLY A 106 11.90 -67.00 -6.76
C GLY A 106 10.96 -66.38 -5.71
N LYS A 107 11.34 -65.27 -5.07
CA LYS A 107 10.51 -64.58 -4.06
C LYS A 107 9.79 -63.37 -4.67
N VAL A 108 8.55 -63.12 -4.25
CA VAL A 108 7.76 -61.97 -4.73
C VAL A 108 8.48 -60.66 -4.40
N GLN A 109 8.76 -59.88 -5.44
CA GLN A 109 9.32 -58.54 -5.32
C GLN A 109 8.29 -57.64 -4.66
N THR A 110 8.72 -56.81 -3.72
CA THR A 110 7.85 -55.81 -3.08
C THR A 110 8.38 -54.41 -3.37
N GLU A 111 7.46 -53.48 -3.60
CA GLU A 111 7.75 -52.06 -3.69
C GLU A 111 7.08 -51.30 -2.55
N THR A 112 7.72 -50.23 -2.10
CA THR A 112 7.14 -49.35 -1.07
C THR A 112 6.37 -48.25 -1.77
N VAL A 113 5.05 -48.33 -1.72
CA VAL A 113 4.16 -47.28 -2.24
C VAL A 113 3.58 -46.46 -1.10
N GLU A 114 3.43 -45.16 -1.32
CA GLU A 114 2.81 -44.26 -0.37
C GLU A 114 1.31 -44.20 -0.66
N ARG A 115 0.46 -44.73 0.24
CA ARG A 115 -1.01 -44.70 0.09
C ARG A 115 -1.64 -43.81 1.15
N THR A 116 -2.71 -43.12 0.78
CA THR A 116 -3.55 -42.38 1.73
C THR A 116 -4.40 -43.36 2.52
N VAL A 117 -4.22 -43.40 3.84
CA VAL A 117 -4.93 -44.32 4.76
C VAL A 117 -6.06 -43.65 5.53
N GLY A 118 -6.23 -42.33 5.38
CA GLY A 118 -7.31 -41.57 5.99
C GLY A 118 -7.07 -40.07 5.92
N TYR A 119 -7.91 -39.30 6.62
CA TYR A 119 -7.80 -37.86 6.73
C TYR A 119 -7.84 -37.44 8.20
N LYS A 120 -7.07 -36.41 8.56
CA LYS A 120 -7.10 -35.80 9.88
C LYS A 120 -7.40 -34.32 9.80
N MET A 121 -8.02 -33.77 10.84
CA MET A 121 -8.19 -32.32 10.94
C MET A 121 -6.91 -31.65 11.42
N VAL A 122 -6.42 -30.71 10.61
CA VAL A 122 -5.26 -29.88 10.91
C VAL A 122 -5.68 -28.42 11.04
N SER A 123 -4.85 -27.65 11.75
CA SER A 123 -5.06 -26.22 11.95
C SER A 123 -4.28 -25.43 10.92
N VAL A 124 -4.98 -24.51 10.26
CA VAL A 124 -4.45 -23.51 9.35
C VAL A 124 -4.93 -22.13 9.78
N PHE A 125 -4.30 -21.08 9.25
CA PHE A 125 -4.58 -19.70 9.63
C PHE A 125 -4.67 -18.84 8.39
N ASP A 126 -5.56 -17.86 8.38
CA ASP A 126 -5.62 -16.87 7.31
C ASP A 126 -4.54 -15.78 7.48
N VAL A 127 -4.15 -15.12 6.38
CA VAL A 127 -3.15 -14.05 6.38
C VAL A 127 -3.50 -12.90 7.32
N SER A 128 -4.78 -12.55 7.48
CA SER A 128 -5.24 -11.53 8.45
C SER A 128 -4.98 -11.92 9.91
N GLN A 129 -4.87 -13.23 10.17
CA GLN A 129 -4.56 -13.81 11.47
C GLN A 129 -3.06 -13.97 11.69
N THR A 130 -2.23 -13.53 10.76
CA THR A 130 -0.77 -13.66 10.83
C THR A 130 -0.09 -12.30 10.86
N VAL A 131 1.13 -12.27 11.37
CA VAL A 131 2.07 -11.15 11.34
C VAL A 131 3.37 -11.60 10.67
N GLY A 132 4.03 -10.73 9.93
CA GLY A 132 5.31 -11.00 9.26
C GLY A 132 5.36 -10.47 7.83
N LYS A 133 6.28 -11.01 7.01
CA LYS A 133 6.60 -10.55 5.65
C LYS A 133 5.33 -10.24 4.83
N GLU A 134 5.26 -9.06 4.23
CA GLU A 134 4.18 -8.76 3.27
C GLU A 134 4.21 -9.76 2.11
N ILE A 135 3.02 -10.12 1.65
CA ILE A 135 2.84 -11.09 0.58
C ILE A 135 2.47 -10.28 -0.66
N PRO A 136 3.37 -10.16 -1.65
CA PRO A 136 3.03 -9.53 -2.91
C PRO A 136 1.86 -10.30 -3.51
N LYS A 137 0.71 -9.64 -3.74
CA LYS A 137 -0.36 -10.31 -4.48
C LYS A 137 -0.02 -10.20 -5.95
N VAL A 138 -0.12 -11.31 -6.68
CA VAL A 138 -0.13 -11.30 -8.15
C VAL A 138 -1.19 -10.30 -8.66
N ARG A 139 -2.31 -10.17 -7.94
CA ARG A 139 -3.33 -9.12 -8.12
C ARG A 139 -2.79 -7.68 -8.03
N ASP A 140 -1.83 -7.39 -7.17
CA ASP A 140 -1.25 -6.04 -7.01
C ASP A 140 -0.30 -5.72 -8.17
N PHE A 141 0.41 -6.73 -8.70
CA PHE A 141 1.18 -6.62 -9.94
C PHE A 141 0.29 -6.35 -11.15
N ILE A 142 -0.81 -7.10 -11.28
CA ILE A 142 -1.75 -6.99 -12.39
C ILE A 142 -2.51 -5.66 -12.34
N LYS A 143 -2.99 -5.23 -11.17
CA LYS A 143 -3.73 -3.97 -11.04
C LYS A 143 -2.89 -2.73 -11.36
N ASN A 144 -1.60 -2.73 -11.02
CA ASN A 144 -0.69 -1.62 -11.29
C ASN A 144 -0.07 -1.65 -12.71
N SER A 145 0.01 -2.82 -13.35
CA SER A 145 0.50 -2.97 -14.74
C SER A 145 -0.59 -2.99 -15.81
N LEU A 146 -1.83 -3.36 -15.46
CA LEU A 146 -3.00 -3.37 -16.36
C LEU A 146 -3.83 -2.07 -16.31
N SER A 147 -3.43 -1.07 -15.52
CA SER A 147 -3.95 0.30 -15.66
C SER A 147 -3.50 0.99 -16.96
N ASP A 148 -2.58 0.37 -17.70
CA ASP A 148 -2.26 0.70 -19.09
C ASP A 148 -3.02 -0.25 -20.04
N ASN A 149 -3.83 0.31 -20.94
CA ASN A 149 -4.68 -0.45 -21.89
C ASN A 149 -3.85 -1.44 -22.73
N GLN A 150 -2.57 -1.17 -22.96
CA GLN A 150 -1.69 -2.01 -23.77
C GLN A 150 -1.40 -3.38 -23.12
N SER A 151 -1.34 -3.46 -21.80
CA SER A 151 -1.04 -4.72 -21.10
C SER A 151 -2.21 -5.71 -21.13
N MET A 152 -3.45 -5.20 -21.08
CA MET A 152 -4.66 -6.03 -21.19
C MET A 152 -4.83 -6.58 -22.62
N ASP A 153 -4.58 -5.74 -23.63
CA ASP A 153 -4.59 -6.17 -25.03
C ASP A 153 -3.64 -7.34 -25.28
N ASN A 154 -2.45 -7.29 -24.67
CA ASN A 154 -1.48 -8.37 -24.79
C ASN A 154 -1.97 -9.63 -24.08
N LEU A 155 -2.50 -9.54 -22.85
CA LEU A 155 -3.04 -10.70 -22.13
C LEU A 155 -4.18 -11.38 -22.91
N TYR A 156 -5.11 -10.59 -23.44
CA TYR A 156 -6.19 -11.11 -24.28
C TYR A 156 -5.64 -11.81 -25.53
N LYS A 157 -4.71 -11.17 -26.27
CA LYS A 157 -4.11 -11.75 -27.48
C LYS A 157 -3.32 -13.02 -27.19
N ASP A 158 -2.53 -13.03 -26.13
CA ASP A 158 -1.73 -14.19 -25.72
C ASP A 158 -2.64 -15.37 -25.36
N PHE A 159 -3.72 -15.12 -24.62
CA PHE A 159 -4.67 -16.17 -24.26
C PHE A 159 -5.50 -16.64 -25.46
N PHE A 160 -5.99 -15.71 -26.30
CA PHE A 160 -6.70 -16.03 -27.54
C PHE A 160 -5.83 -16.91 -28.46
N LYS A 161 -4.57 -16.53 -28.63
CA LYS A 161 -3.59 -17.29 -29.41
C LYS A 161 -3.33 -18.67 -28.81
N HIS A 162 -3.16 -18.75 -27.49
CA HIS A 162 -3.02 -20.03 -26.80
C HIS A 162 -4.22 -20.94 -27.09
N VAL A 163 -5.45 -20.46 -26.86
CA VAL A 163 -6.66 -21.25 -27.16
C VAL A 163 -6.65 -21.73 -28.61
N LYS A 164 -6.29 -20.87 -29.57
CA LYS A 164 -6.24 -21.21 -31.00
C LYS A 164 -5.19 -22.26 -31.37
N GLU A 165 -4.01 -22.20 -30.77
CA GLU A 165 -2.84 -22.96 -31.22
C GLU A 165 -2.59 -24.24 -30.42
N THR A 166 -3.00 -24.28 -29.16
CA THR A 166 -2.65 -25.38 -28.23
C THR A 166 -3.84 -26.22 -27.80
N THR A 167 -5.06 -25.86 -28.20
CA THR A 167 -6.30 -26.54 -27.81
C THR A 167 -7.09 -26.99 -29.05
N PRO A 168 -8.05 -27.93 -28.91
CA PRO A 168 -8.82 -28.42 -30.04
C PRO A 168 -9.97 -27.48 -30.46
N TYR A 169 -10.04 -26.25 -29.93
CA TYR A 169 -11.12 -25.31 -30.19
C TYR A 169 -10.77 -24.34 -31.33
N ASP A 170 -11.71 -24.15 -32.25
CA ASP A 170 -11.59 -23.14 -33.31
C ASP A 170 -12.12 -21.79 -32.79
N ILE A 171 -11.20 -20.91 -32.40
CA ILE A 171 -11.55 -19.60 -31.86
C ILE A 171 -11.42 -18.48 -32.90
N LYS A 172 -12.46 -17.65 -33.01
CA LYS A 172 -12.50 -16.48 -33.91
C LYS A 172 -13.26 -15.29 -33.32
N GLU A 173 -12.96 -14.10 -33.85
CA GLU A 173 -13.79 -12.91 -33.63
C GLU A 173 -14.75 -12.73 -34.82
N SER A 174 -16.03 -12.43 -34.57
CA SER A 174 -17.01 -12.19 -35.62
C SER A 174 -18.17 -11.31 -35.15
N VAL A 175 -18.99 -10.82 -36.08
CA VAL A 175 -20.23 -10.12 -35.77
C VAL A 175 -21.28 -11.15 -35.32
N THR A 176 -21.96 -10.87 -34.22
CA THR A 176 -23.01 -11.72 -33.64
C THR A 176 -24.34 -10.96 -33.58
N ASP A 177 -25.43 -11.71 -33.30
CA ASP A 177 -26.75 -11.12 -33.06
C ASP A 177 -26.73 -10.16 -31.85
N GLN A 178 -27.62 -9.18 -31.88
CA GLN A 178 -27.73 -8.16 -30.83
C GLN A 178 -27.96 -8.79 -29.46
N GLY A 179 -27.16 -8.38 -28.46
CA GLY A 179 -27.20 -8.93 -27.10
C GLY A 179 -26.38 -10.21 -26.88
N VAL A 180 -25.67 -10.71 -27.90
CA VAL A 180 -24.83 -11.91 -27.79
C VAL A 180 -23.34 -11.53 -27.77
N GLY A 181 -22.73 -11.49 -26.58
CA GLY A 181 -21.30 -11.16 -26.43
C GLY A 181 -20.35 -12.18 -27.06
N GLY A 182 -20.78 -13.44 -27.17
CA GLY A 182 -20.03 -14.57 -27.71
C GLY A 182 -20.85 -15.85 -27.64
N TYR A 183 -20.31 -16.96 -28.18
CA TYR A 183 -20.88 -18.29 -28.00
C TYR A 183 -19.84 -19.40 -28.21
N TYR A 184 -20.04 -20.53 -27.53
CA TYR A 184 -19.40 -21.82 -27.84
C TYR A 184 -20.37 -22.78 -28.56
N ASN A 185 -19.97 -23.28 -29.73
CA ASN A 185 -20.71 -24.29 -30.49
C ASN A 185 -20.14 -25.69 -30.25
N ARG A 186 -20.84 -26.46 -29.42
CA ARG A 186 -20.48 -27.84 -29.06
C ARG A 186 -20.35 -28.81 -30.25
N ASN A 187 -21.08 -28.58 -31.35
CA ASN A 187 -21.06 -29.50 -32.49
C ASN A 187 -19.79 -29.34 -33.33
N THR A 188 -19.27 -28.11 -33.42
CA THR A 188 -18.10 -27.75 -34.23
C THR A 188 -16.85 -27.48 -33.41
N ASN A 189 -16.95 -27.44 -32.08
CA ASN A 189 -15.90 -26.96 -31.17
C ASN A 189 -15.45 -25.52 -31.45
N GLU A 190 -16.36 -24.69 -31.97
CA GLU A 190 -16.08 -23.31 -32.32
C GLU A 190 -16.35 -22.38 -31.13
N ILE A 191 -15.46 -21.44 -30.85
CA ILE A 191 -15.64 -20.34 -29.90
C ILE A 191 -15.67 -19.02 -30.69
N VAL A 192 -16.75 -18.27 -30.58
CA VAL A 192 -16.90 -16.96 -31.24
C VAL A 192 -17.00 -15.85 -30.22
N ILE A 193 -16.16 -14.83 -30.37
CA ILE A 193 -16.19 -13.61 -29.56
C ILE A 193 -16.74 -12.47 -30.41
N SER A 194 -17.78 -11.78 -29.92
CA SER A 194 -18.45 -10.72 -30.67
C SER A 194 -17.56 -9.49 -30.86
N THR A 195 -17.55 -8.95 -32.07
CA THR A 195 -16.90 -7.66 -32.37
C THR A 195 -17.80 -6.44 -32.17
N ASN A 196 -19.12 -6.62 -32.10
CA ASN A 196 -20.11 -5.52 -32.02
C ASN A 196 -20.74 -5.34 -30.63
N GLU A 197 -20.73 -6.37 -29.77
CA GLU A 197 -21.36 -6.30 -28.44
C GLU A 197 -20.36 -6.04 -27.30
N ASN A 198 -19.08 -6.41 -27.47
CA ASN A 198 -18.03 -6.17 -26.46
C ASN A 198 -17.41 -4.77 -26.64
N LYS A 199 -17.48 -3.89 -25.65
CA LYS A 199 -17.12 -2.45 -25.79
C LYS A 199 -15.62 -2.19 -25.67
N ASN A 200 -14.88 -3.08 -25.01
CA ASN A 200 -13.46 -2.93 -24.75
C ASN A 200 -12.78 -4.31 -24.59
N THR A 201 -11.46 -4.35 -24.41
CA THR A 201 -10.70 -5.60 -24.28
C THR A 201 -11.03 -6.37 -23.01
N ASN A 202 -11.37 -5.71 -21.89
CA ASN A 202 -11.86 -6.40 -20.69
C ASN A 202 -13.20 -7.13 -20.99
N ASP A 203 -14.05 -6.49 -21.81
CA ASP A 203 -15.31 -7.08 -22.25
C ASP A 203 -15.05 -8.35 -23.07
N LYS A 204 -14.15 -8.25 -24.06
CA LYS A 204 -13.73 -9.40 -24.87
C LYS A 204 -13.08 -10.51 -24.04
N PHE A 205 -12.21 -10.15 -23.09
CA PHE A 205 -11.48 -11.12 -22.29
C PHE A 205 -12.39 -11.91 -21.36
N ALA A 206 -13.31 -11.26 -20.64
CA ALA A 206 -14.23 -12.03 -19.79
C ALA A 206 -15.27 -12.82 -20.61
N THR A 207 -15.66 -12.35 -21.80
CA THR A 207 -16.47 -13.17 -22.72
C THR A 207 -15.68 -14.39 -23.20
N LEU A 208 -14.40 -14.24 -23.54
CA LEU A 208 -13.53 -15.37 -23.87
C LEU A 208 -13.41 -16.36 -22.70
N LEU A 209 -13.23 -15.88 -21.47
CA LEU A 209 -13.21 -16.74 -20.29
C LEU A 209 -14.52 -17.53 -20.11
N HIS A 210 -15.66 -16.88 -20.36
CA HIS A 210 -16.99 -17.51 -20.28
C HIS A 210 -17.17 -18.60 -21.35
N GLU A 211 -16.92 -18.28 -22.61
CA GLU A 211 -17.08 -19.25 -23.70
C GLU A 211 -16.06 -20.40 -23.62
N TYR A 212 -14.83 -20.09 -23.19
CA TYR A 212 -13.83 -21.12 -22.94
C TYR A 212 -14.21 -22.01 -21.75
N ALA A 213 -14.85 -21.46 -20.71
CA ALA A 213 -15.40 -22.27 -19.62
C ALA A 213 -16.50 -23.21 -20.12
N HIS A 214 -17.40 -22.75 -21.00
CA HIS A 214 -18.36 -23.63 -21.67
C HIS A 214 -17.70 -24.74 -22.49
N ALA A 215 -16.64 -24.40 -23.23
CA ALA A 215 -15.89 -25.38 -23.99
C ALA A 215 -15.28 -26.45 -23.08
N LYS A 216 -14.66 -26.04 -21.96
CA LYS A 216 -14.02 -26.96 -21.01
C LYS A 216 -15.00 -27.79 -20.19
N LEU A 217 -16.16 -27.24 -19.83
CA LEU A 217 -17.15 -27.93 -19.00
C LEU A 217 -18.18 -28.72 -19.80
N HIS A 218 -18.53 -28.30 -21.01
CA HIS A 218 -19.75 -28.77 -21.72
C HIS A 218 -19.50 -29.20 -23.18
N HIS A 219 -18.25 -29.56 -23.50
CA HIS A 219 -17.93 -30.21 -24.77
C HIS A 219 -18.68 -31.54 -24.95
N LYS A 220 -18.61 -32.09 -26.17
CA LYS A 220 -19.42 -33.23 -26.62
C LYS A 220 -19.22 -34.51 -25.80
N GLU A 221 -18.02 -34.73 -25.28
CA GLU A 221 -17.62 -35.87 -24.47
C GLU A 221 -17.81 -35.62 -22.97
N SER A 222 -18.16 -34.39 -22.56
CA SER A 222 -18.37 -34.07 -21.16
C SER A 222 -19.56 -34.82 -20.58
N GLU A 223 -19.41 -35.36 -19.37
CA GLU A 223 -20.50 -35.94 -18.58
C GLU A 223 -21.57 -34.88 -18.22
N MET A 224 -21.25 -33.59 -18.36
CA MET A 224 -22.10 -32.45 -18.01
C MET A 224 -22.84 -31.84 -19.20
N LYS A 225 -22.68 -32.40 -20.40
CA LYS A 225 -23.22 -31.82 -21.65
C LYS A 225 -24.75 -31.67 -21.65
N ASP A 226 -25.45 -32.53 -20.90
CA ASP A 226 -26.90 -32.66 -20.86
C ASP A 226 -27.54 -31.99 -19.62
N LEU A 227 -26.75 -31.21 -18.86
CA LEU A 227 -27.31 -30.39 -17.77
C LEU A 227 -28.29 -29.33 -18.30
N PRO A 228 -29.30 -28.92 -17.51
CA PRO A 228 -30.20 -27.84 -17.88
C PRO A 228 -29.43 -26.56 -18.21
N ARG A 229 -29.92 -25.77 -19.18
CA ARG A 229 -29.23 -24.56 -19.66
C ARG A 229 -28.81 -23.64 -18.51
N GLY A 230 -29.71 -23.35 -17.57
CA GLY A 230 -29.40 -22.48 -16.42
C GLY A 230 -28.23 -22.98 -15.54
N HIS A 231 -28.05 -24.30 -15.41
CA HIS A 231 -26.89 -24.86 -14.70
C HIS A 231 -25.60 -24.61 -15.46
N LYS A 232 -25.63 -24.81 -16.78
CA LYS A 232 -24.48 -24.60 -17.66
C LYS A 232 -24.01 -23.14 -17.64
N GLU A 233 -24.93 -22.21 -17.80
CA GLU A 233 -24.64 -20.77 -17.70
C GLU A 233 -24.04 -20.42 -16.33
N ALA A 234 -24.64 -20.90 -15.24
CA ALA A 234 -24.14 -20.60 -13.90
C ALA A 234 -22.72 -21.16 -13.64
N GLN A 235 -22.37 -22.31 -14.20
CA GLN A 235 -21.01 -22.86 -14.07
C GLN A 235 -20.00 -22.05 -14.87
N ALA A 236 -20.28 -21.73 -16.13
CA ALA A 236 -19.38 -20.95 -16.98
C ALA A 236 -19.17 -19.53 -16.43
N GLU A 237 -20.26 -18.87 -16.04
CA GLU A 237 -20.24 -17.54 -15.42
C GLU A 237 -19.41 -17.57 -14.12
N SER A 238 -19.60 -18.59 -13.28
CA SER A 238 -18.81 -18.78 -12.06
C SER A 238 -17.32 -18.96 -12.35
N VAL A 239 -16.95 -19.74 -13.37
CA VAL A 239 -15.55 -19.92 -13.77
C VAL A 239 -14.96 -18.59 -14.23
N ALA A 240 -15.64 -17.88 -15.14
CA ALA A 240 -15.19 -16.59 -15.66
C ALA A 240 -14.98 -15.57 -14.53
N TYR A 241 -15.88 -15.55 -13.55
CA TYR A 241 -15.75 -14.69 -12.36
C TYR A 241 -14.57 -15.08 -11.47
N VAL A 242 -14.36 -16.37 -11.19
CA VAL A 242 -13.22 -16.84 -10.39
C VAL A 242 -11.90 -16.45 -11.06
N VAL A 243 -11.77 -16.68 -12.37
CA VAL A 243 -10.57 -16.33 -13.12
C VAL A 243 -10.37 -14.81 -13.12
N SER A 244 -11.38 -14.03 -13.52
CA SER A 244 -11.30 -12.56 -13.54
C SER A 244 -10.98 -11.97 -12.17
N SER A 245 -11.56 -12.50 -11.10
CA SER A 245 -11.29 -12.09 -9.71
C SER A 245 -9.85 -12.35 -9.29
N ASN A 246 -9.23 -13.44 -9.75
CA ASN A 246 -7.82 -13.73 -9.49
C ASN A 246 -6.90 -12.65 -10.09
N TYR A 247 -7.27 -12.10 -11.26
CA TYR A 247 -6.53 -11.01 -11.92
C TYR A 247 -7.01 -9.61 -11.49
N GLY A 248 -8.01 -9.51 -10.61
CA GLY A 248 -8.55 -8.23 -10.13
C GLY A 248 -9.44 -7.50 -11.15
N LEU A 249 -9.99 -8.21 -12.12
CA LEU A 249 -10.79 -7.71 -13.25
C LEU A 249 -12.30 -7.94 -13.00
N GLU A 250 -12.75 -7.72 -11.76
CA GLU A 250 -14.13 -7.99 -11.32
C GLU A 250 -15.13 -7.09 -12.11
N ARG A 251 -16.23 -7.65 -12.62
CA ARG A 251 -17.34 -6.88 -13.24
C ARG A 251 -18.50 -6.70 -12.26
N ASP A 252 -19.18 -5.55 -12.34
CA ASP A 252 -20.31 -5.19 -11.48
C ASP A 252 -21.66 -5.83 -11.90
N ASP A 253 -21.77 -6.34 -13.12
CA ASP A 253 -23.00 -6.89 -13.73
C ASP A 253 -23.17 -8.42 -13.57
N PHE A 254 -22.33 -9.05 -12.75
CA PHE A 254 -22.36 -10.48 -12.48
C PHE A 254 -23.67 -10.94 -11.83
N SER A 255 -24.42 -11.84 -12.48
CA SER A 255 -25.71 -12.35 -11.97
C SER A 255 -25.71 -13.87 -11.76
N LEU A 256 -26.06 -14.31 -10.54
CA LEU A 256 -26.06 -15.73 -10.13
C LEU A 256 -27.45 -16.39 -10.16
N GLY A 257 -28.33 -15.99 -11.08
CA GLY A 257 -29.77 -16.30 -11.04
C GLY A 257 -30.14 -17.78 -10.88
N TYR A 258 -29.31 -18.72 -11.37
CA TYR A 258 -29.57 -20.16 -11.29
C TYR A 258 -28.91 -20.85 -10.09
N ILE A 259 -28.14 -20.15 -9.27
CA ILE A 259 -27.44 -20.76 -8.12
C ILE A 259 -28.41 -21.09 -6.99
N ALA A 260 -29.52 -20.38 -6.90
CA ALA A 260 -30.60 -20.67 -5.96
C ALA A 260 -31.20 -22.08 -6.15
N THR A 261 -31.10 -22.69 -7.35
CA THR A 261 -31.57 -24.07 -7.56
C THR A 261 -30.58 -25.11 -7.08
N TRP A 262 -29.28 -24.80 -6.97
CA TRP A 262 -28.27 -25.68 -6.38
C TRP A 262 -28.44 -25.85 -4.87
N ALA A 263 -28.96 -24.82 -4.18
CA ALA A 263 -29.25 -24.89 -2.76
C ALA A 263 -30.28 -25.99 -2.38
N LYS A 264 -31.05 -26.50 -3.36
CA LYS A 264 -32.05 -27.56 -3.17
C LYS A 264 -31.46 -28.97 -3.21
N ASP A 265 -30.25 -29.13 -3.77
CA ASP A 265 -29.53 -30.40 -3.84
C ASP A 265 -28.04 -30.17 -3.52
N LEU A 266 -27.66 -30.51 -2.28
CA LEU A 266 -26.30 -30.31 -1.80
C LEU A 266 -25.24 -31.16 -2.54
N ASN A 267 -25.62 -32.29 -3.12
CA ASN A 267 -24.67 -33.10 -3.90
C ASN A 267 -24.42 -32.47 -5.27
N LEU A 268 -25.48 -31.98 -5.91
CA LEU A 268 -25.37 -31.21 -7.15
C LEU A 268 -24.53 -29.94 -6.94
N ALA A 269 -24.76 -29.22 -5.84
CA ALA A 269 -23.96 -28.06 -5.47
C ALA A 269 -22.48 -28.40 -5.28
N LYS A 270 -22.16 -29.47 -4.53
CA LYS A 270 -20.77 -29.92 -4.32
C LYS A 270 -20.06 -30.23 -5.64
N ASN A 271 -20.73 -30.96 -6.54
CA ASN A 271 -20.16 -31.33 -7.84
C ASN A 271 -19.92 -30.09 -8.70
N ALA A 272 -20.92 -29.22 -8.82
CA ALA A 272 -20.79 -27.98 -9.60
C ALA A 272 -19.64 -27.09 -9.10
N ILE A 273 -19.51 -26.90 -7.77
CA ILE A 273 -18.43 -26.10 -7.19
C ILE A 273 -17.06 -26.74 -7.46
N ARG A 274 -16.95 -28.08 -7.37
CA ARG A 274 -15.71 -28.79 -7.67
C ARG A 274 -15.26 -28.57 -9.11
N GLU A 275 -16.19 -28.68 -10.05
CA GLU A 275 -15.96 -28.53 -11.48
C GLU A 275 -15.55 -27.09 -11.83
N ILE A 276 -16.24 -26.10 -11.27
CA ILE A 276 -15.86 -24.68 -11.35
C ILE A 276 -14.41 -24.52 -10.87
N GLN A 277 -14.06 -25.11 -9.72
CA GLN A 277 -12.71 -24.98 -9.18
C GLN A 277 -11.64 -25.63 -10.05
N GLU A 278 -11.92 -26.78 -10.64
CA GLU A 278 -10.99 -27.50 -11.50
C GLU A 278 -10.70 -26.70 -12.77
N VAL A 279 -11.73 -26.25 -13.48
CA VAL A 279 -11.58 -25.48 -14.70
C VAL A 279 -10.96 -24.10 -14.43
N SER A 280 -11.39 -23.40 -13.37
CA SER A 280 -10.75 -22.12 -13.01
C SER A 280 -9.26 -22.27 -12.72
N ARG A 281 -8.85 -23.33 -12.02
CA ARG A 281 -7.41 -23.56 -11.72
C ARG A 281 -6.61 -23.80 -12.99
N ASP A 282 -7.14 -24.61 -13.89
CA ASP A 282 -6.49 -24.89 -15.18
C ASP A 282 -6.26 -23.61 -15.99
N ILE A 283 -7.33 -22.82 -16.19
CA ILE A 283 -7.24 -21.53 -16.91
C ILE A 283 -6.24 -20.59 -16.26
N ILE A 284 -6.30 -20.45 -14.94
CA ILE A 284 -5.40 -19.56 -14.22
C ILE A 284 -3.94 -20.04 -14.33
N SER A 285 -3.68 -21.34 -14.25
CA SER A 285 -2.33 -21.89 -14.43
C SER A 285 -1.79 -21.60 -15.82
N THR A 286 -2.61 -21.75 -16.87
CA THR A 286 -2.25 -21.36 -18.24
C THR A 286 -1.90 -19.88 -18.34
N LEU A 287 -2.75 -19.01 -17.80
CA LEU A 287 -2.54 -17.56 -17.83
C LEU A 287 -1.28 -17.16 -17.03
N ASP A 288 -1.04 -17.77 -15.87
CA ASP A 288 0.16 -17.54 -15.05
C ASP A 288 1.43 -17.96 -15.82
N GLU A 289 1.38 -19.04 -16.61
CA GLU A 289 2.49 -19.48 -17.47
C GLU A 289 2.74 -18.52 -18.64
N LEU A 290 1.69 -18.03 -19.31
CA LEU A 290 1.80 -17.02 -20.38
C LEU A 290 2.42 -15.71 -19.89
N GLN A 291 2.33 -15.39 -18.59
CA GLN A 291 2.91 -14.18 -18.00
C GLN A 291 4.23 -14.44 -17.24
N LYS A 292 4.78 -15.65 -17.31
CA LYS A 292 5.92 -16.09 -16.48
C LYS A 292 7.16 -15.20 -16.61
N ASP A 293 7.53 -14.80 -17.81
CA ASP A 293 8.74 -13.99 -18.03
C ASP A 293 8.57 -12.57 -17.46
N LYS A 294 7.39 -11.97 -17.61
CA LYS A 294 7.08 -10.67 -16.99
C LYS A 294 7.06 -10.76 -15.46
N ILE A 295 6.59 -11.88 -14.92
CA ILE A 295 6.64 -12.17 -13.48
C ILE A 295 8.09 -12.33 -13.01
N LEU A 296 8.96 -12.94 -13.82
CA LEU A 296 10.38 -13.15 -13.51
C LEU A 296 11.20 -11.86 -13.58
N ASP A 297 10.99 -11.02 -14.59
CA ASP A 297 11.62 -9.71 -14.75
C ASP A 297 11.29 -8.78 -13.56
N PHE A 298 10.06 -8.87 -13.05
CA PHE A 298 9.66 -8.18 -11.82
C PHE A 298 10.48 -8.63 -10.60
N TYR A 299 10.75 -9.92 -10.45
CA TYR A 299 11.58 -10.42 -9.34
C TYR A 299 13.05 -9.95 -9.46
N GLN A 300 13.61 -9.92 -10.67
CA GLN A 300 14.99 -9.43 -10.90
C GLN A 300 15.13 -7.94 -10.62
N ASN A 301 14.15 -7.12 -11.03
CA ASN A 301 14.16 -5.68 -10.78
C ASN A 301 14.00 -5.33 -9.29
N ASN A 302 13.21 -6.10 -8.53
CA ASN A 302 13.07 -5.92 -7.09
C ASN A 302 14.37 -6.20 -6.33
N ASP A 303 15.15 -7.20 -6.73
CA ASP A 303 16.43 -7.49 -6.08
C ASP A 303 17.46 -6.37 -6.36
N LYS A 304 17.48 -5.80 -7.58
CA LYS A 304 18.30 -4.62 -7.87
C LYS A 304 17.97 -3.44 -6.94
N GLN A 305 16.69 -3.07 -6.83
CA GLN A 305 16.25 -1.97 -5.95
C GLN A 305 16.55 -2.26 -4.48
N TYR A 306 16.48 -3.53 -4.06
CA TYR A 306 16.88 -3.93 -2.71
C TYR A 306 18.39 -3.69 -2.48
N TYR A 307 19.26 -4.08 -3.41
CA TYR A 307 20.69 -3.85 -3.28
C TYR A 307 21.05 -2.36 -3.27
N GLU A 308 20.42 -1.55 -4.11
CA GLU A 308 20.58 -0.09 -4.11
C GLU A 308 20.13 0.54 -2.78
N ALA A 309 19.02 0.06 -2.22
CA ALA A 309 18.57 0.52 -0.91
C ALA A 309 19.54 0.10 0.21
N VAL A 310 20.05 -1.14 0.19
CA VAL A 310 21.09 -1.58 1.15
C VAL A 310 22.33 -0.69 1.05
N GLU A 311 22.78 -0.41 -0.17
CA GLU A 311 23.92 0.47 -0.43
C GLU A 311 23.68 1.88 0.11
N PHE A 312 22.49 2.45 -0.08
CA PHE A 312 22.09 3.74 0.50
C PHE A 312 22.16 3.73 2.04
N PHE A 313 21.61 2.72 2.70
CA PHE A 313 21.70 2.60 4.17
C PHE A 313 23.15 2.46 4.66
N GLU A 314 23.98 1.71 3.95
CA GLU A 314 25.38 1.49 4.33
C GLU A 314 26.28 2.71 4.05
N LYS A 315 26.20 3.29 2.85
CA LYS A 315 27.05 4.40 2.42
C LYS A 315 26.59 5.74 2.92
N ASP A 316 25.31 6.06 2.72
CA ASP A 316 24.79 7.41 2.94
C ASP A 316 24.36 7.62 4.40
N LEU A 317 23.97 6.54 5.08
CA LEU A 317 23.57 6.58 6.49
C LEU A 317 24.60 5.96 7.44
N GLY A 318 25.66 5.33 6.94
CA GLY A 318 26.69 4.70 7.78
C GLY A 318 26.19 3.49 8.59
N LEU A 319 25.06 2.89 8.19
CA LEU A 319 24.44 1.77 8.88
C LEU A 319 24.81 0.47 8.19
N LYS A 320 25.84 -0.20 8.70
CA LYS A 320 26.24 -1.53 8.21
C LYS A 320 25.16 -2.55 8.50
N LEU A 321 24.40 -2.93 7.46
CA LEU A 321 23.30 -3.87 7.60
C LEU A 321 23.81 -5.30 7.85
N SER A 322 25.09 -5.58 7.61
CA SER A 322 25.73 -6.84 8.05
C SER A 322 25.76 -7.06 9.57
N ASN A 323 25.66 -6.01 10.41
CA ASN A 323 25.75 -6.14 11.87
C ASN A 323 24.35 -6.19 12.53
N LYS A 324 23.91 -7.40 12.89
CA LYS A 324 22.55 -7.68 13.38
C LYS A 324 22.26 -7.18 14.80
N GLU A 325 23.27 -6.85 15.60
CA GLU A 325 23.11 -6.54 17.04
C GLU A 325 22.60 -5.12 17.33
N ASN A 326 22.66 -4.19 16.37
CA ASN A 326 22.34 -2.77 16.58
C ASN A 326 21.22 -2.23 15.69
N LEU A 327 20.39 -3.08 15.06
CA LEU A 327 19.49 -2.61 14.00
C LEU A 327 18.16 -2.08 14.54
N ASN A 328 17.55 -2.79 15.49
CA ASN A 328 16.26 -2.42 16.10
C ASN A 328 16.36 -1.18 17.02
N THR A 329 17.56 -0.68 17.25
CA THR A 329 17.85 0.52 18.03
C THR A 329 17.89 1.78 17.16
N ASN A 330 17.67 1.64 15.85
CA ASN A 330 17.61 2.75 14.89
C ASN A 330 16.19 2.97 14.38
N GLN A 331 15.77 4.24 14.35
CA GLN A 331 14.46 4.69 13.87
C GLN A 331 14.63 5.86 12.89
N PHE A 332 13.78 5.89 11.88
CA PHE A 332 13.84 6.81 10.74
C PHE A 332 12.50 7.51 10.51
N GLU A 333 12.57 8.74 10.01
CA GLU A 333 11.44 9.53 9.56
C GLU A 333 11.20 9.26 8.06
N LEU A 334 10.06 8.66 7.71
CA LEU A 334 9.69 8.33 6.34
C LEU A 334 8.51 9.16 5.86
N LEU A 335 8.62 9.77 4.68
CA LEU A 335 7.51 10.35 3.93
C LEU A 335 6.87 9.29 3.04
N ASN A 336 5.57 9.04 3.19
CA ASN A 336 4.79 8.29 2.22
C ASN A 336 4.39 9.21 1.04
N LYS A 337 4.91 8.94 -0.16
CA LYS A 337 4.74 9.79 -1.35
C LYS A 337 3.29 9.85 -1.87
N GLN A 338 2.45 8.86 -1.53
CA GLN A 338 1.07 8.77 -2.01
C GLN A 338 0.11 9.62 -1.18
N ASN A 339 0.32 9.68 0.13
CA ASN A 339 -0.60 10.36 1.04
C ASN A 339 0.01 11.54 1.81
N ASN A 340 1.32 11.78 1.66
CA ASN A 340 2.07 12.86 2.28
C ASN A 340 2.14 12.76 3.81
N ILE A 341 1.86 11.58 4.36
CA ILE A 341 1.95 11.32 5.78
C ILE A 341 3.37 10.90 6.10
N ILE A 342 3.94 11.54 7.12
CA ILE A 342 5.21 11.17 7.70
C ILE A 342 5.00 10.15 8.82
N LEU A 343 5.86 9.15 8.87
CA LEU A 343 5.82 8.02 9.81
C LEU A 343 7.20 7.73 10.38
N SER A 344 7.25 7.28 11.63
CA SER A 344 8.45 6.68 12.20
C SER A 344 8.55 5.24 11.75
N ALA A 345 9.74 4.77 11.40
CA ALA A 345 9.98 3.37 11.09
C ALA A 345 11.30 2.88 11.69
N ARG A 346 11.25 1.75 12.41
CA ARG A 346 12.43 1.08 12.98
C ARG A 346 12.99 0.07 12.03
N LEU A 347 14.31 0.04 11.91
CA LEU A 347 14.99 -0.97 11.11
C LEU A 347 15.03 -2.29 11.85
N GLU A 348 14.55 -3.34 11.21
CA GLU A 348 14.51 -4.68 11.77
C GLU A 348 15.11 -5.68 10.80
N HIS A 349 15.66 -6.75 11.35
CA HIS A 349 16.13 -7.91 10.59
C HIS A 349 15.14 -9.05 10.76
N SER A 350 14.85 -9.77 9.67
CA SER A 350 14.13 -11.04 9.75
C SER A 350 15.11 -12.21 9.64
N PRO A 351 15.35 -12.98 10.72
CA PRO A 351 16.21 -14.15 10.70
C PRO A 351 15.74 -15.26 9.75
N LYS A 352 14.46 -15.25 9.36
CA LYS A 352 13.84 -16.31 8.55
C LYS A 352 14.15 -16.20 7.06
N ASN A 353 14.30 -14.98 6.56
CA ASN A 353 14.53 -14.71 5.13
C ASN A 353 15.83 -13.92 4.89
N ASP A 354 16.58 -13.65 5.97
CA ASP A 354 17.82 -12.88 6.00
C ASP A 354 17.74 -11.52 5.30
N LYS A 355 16.56 -10.87 5.34
CA LYS A 355 16.34 -9.52 4.79
C LYS A 355 16.05 -8.51 5.89
N PHE A 356 16.49 -7.28 5.66
CA PHE A 356 16.14 -6.11 6.46
C PHE A 356 14.84 -5.47 5.96
N TYR A 357 14.12 -4.83 6.87
CA TYR A 357 12.91 -4.08 6.57
C TYR A 357 12.69 -2.99 7.61
N LEU A 358 11.80 -2.04 7.31
CA LEU A 358 11.39 -1.00 8.24
C LEU A 358 10.01 -1.33 8.83
N ARG A 359 9.87 -1.37 10.15
CA ARG A 359 8.58 -1.48 10.84
C ARG A 359 8.11 -0.10 11.26
N THR A 360 6.97 0.34 10.73
CA THR A 360 6.39 1.64 11.10
C THR A 360 5.76 1.63 12.49
N ASN A 361 5.57 2.82 13.06
CA ASN A 361 4.77 3.04 14.28
C ASN A 361 3.29 2.63 14.13
N LYS A 362 2.80 2.42 12.90
CA LYS A 362 1.49 1.82 12.59
C LYS A 362 1.55 0.31 12.37
N ASN A 363 2.68 -0.32 12.70
CA ASN A 363 2.95 -1.75 12.57
C ASN A 363 2.88 -2.30 11.12
N MET A 364 3.05 -1.42 10.13
CA MET A 364 3.26 -1.82 8.73
C MET A 364 4.72 -2.20 8.52
N ILE A 365 4.97 -3.19 7.67
CA ILE A 365 6.33 -3.64 7.31
C ILE A 365 6.63 -3.12 5.90
N ILE A 366 7.66 -2.28 5.80
CA ILE A 366 8.10 -1.67 4.55
C ILE A 366 9.41 -2.37 4.12
N PRO A 367 9.44 -3.07 2.97
CA PRO A 367 10.68 -3.58 2.39
C PRO A 367 11.69 -2.45 2.11
N LEU A 368 13.00 -2.70 2.21
CA LEU A 368 13.98 -1.64 1.92
C LEU A 368 13.90 -1.11 0.48
N SER A 369 13.50 -1.94 -0.49
CA SER A 369 13.28 -1.51 -1.88
C SER A 369 12.21 -0.43 -2.02
N GLU A 370 11.27 -0.34 -1.09
CA GLU A 370 10.24 0.71 -1.09
C GLU A 370 10.73 2.08 -0.59
N VAL A 371 11.92 2.11 0.03
CA VAL A 371 12.59 3.34 0.48
C VAL A 371 13.52 3.89 -0.61
N HIS A 372 13.62 3.18 -1.75
CA HIS A 372 14.37 3.60 -2.92
C HIS A 372 13.71 4.81 -3.63
N LYS A 373 14.47 5.48 -4.51
CA LYS A 373 14.03 6.64 -5.30
C LYS A 373 12.69 6.43 -5.99
N GLN A 374 12.49 5.23 -6.52
CA GLN A 374 11.27 4.81 -7.23
C GLN A 374 10.20 4.16 -6.35
N GLY A 375 10.52 3.86 -5.08
CA GLY A 375 9.58 3.23 -4.14
C GLY A 375 8.57 4.23 -3.58
N ASP A 376 7.60 3.74 -2.79
CA ASP A 376 6.53 4.57 -2.24
C ASP A 376 6.94 5.48 -1.07
N TYR A 377 8.13 5.26 -0.51
CA TYR A 377 8.62 5.97 0.67
C TYR A 377 9.90 6.74 0.36
N HIS A 378 10.04 7.90 1.00
CA HIS A 378 11.25 8.71 0.96
C HIS A 378 11.78 8.91 2.39
N LEU A 379 13.08 8.68 2.59
CA LEU A 379 13.72 8.89 3.88
C LEU A 379 14.03 10.39 4.09
N LEU A 380 13.56 10.96 5.20
CA LEU A 380 13.81 12.37 5.54
C LEU A 380 14.92 12.52 6.57
N ASN A 381 14.80 11.85 7.72
CA ASN A 381 15.69 12.03 8.86
C ASN A 381 15.95 10.71 9.62
N LYS A 382 16.99 10.72 10.45
CA LYS A 382 17.17 9.75 11.54
C LYS A 382 16.53 10.31 12.81
N GLU A 383 15.75 9.48 13.49
CA GLU A 383 15.05 9.90 14.71
C GLU A 383 15.73 9.37 15.96
N ILE A 384 16.07 8.08 15.94
CA ILE A 384 16.72 7.39 17.05
C ILE A 384 17.91 6.64 16.46
N THR A 385 19.06 6.77 17.10
CA THR A 385 20.27 6.01 16.77
C THR A 385 20.80 5.38 18.03
N ASN A 386 20.98 4.06 18.04
CA ASN A 386 21.43 3.31 19.21
C ASN A 386 20.59 3.59 20.47
N ASN A 387 19.24 3.59 20.34
CA ASN A 387 18.26 3.89 21.39
C ASN A 387 18.34 5.32 21.97
N LYS A 388 19.10 6.21 21.35
CA LYS A 388 19.18 7.62 21.76
C LYS A 388 18.50 8.50 20.73
N LEU A 389 17.68 9.43 21.20
CA LEU A 389 17.11 10.48 20.37
C LEU A 389 18.24 11.27 19.70
N VAL A 390 18.12 11.48 18.40
CA VAL A 390 19.07 12.30 17.64
C VAL A 390 18.98 13.76 18.10
N GLU A 391 20.12 14.47 18.12
CA GLU A 391 20.18 15.87 18.53
C GLU A 391 19.36 16.76 17.59
N ALA A 392 18.71 17.80 18.15
CA ALA A 392 17.85 18.70 17.38
C ALA A 392 18.59 19.38 16.21
N SER A 393 19.88 19.69 16.39
CA SER A 393 20.74 20.28 15.36
C SER A 393 20.95 19.39 14.12
N GLN A 394 20.72 18.08 14.25
CA GLN A 394 20.89 17.11 13.17
C GLN A 394 19.57 16.83 12.44
N PHE A 395 18.43 17.25 13.00
CA PHE A 395 17.13 17.13 12.35
C PHE A 395 16.94 18.22 11.29
N LYS A 396 16.74 17.80 10.05
CA LYS A 396 16.50 18.70 8.92
C LYS A 396 15.00 18.94 8.73
N HIS A 397 14.64 20.20 8.50
CA HIS A 397 13.29 20.57 8.08
C HIS A 397 13.07 20.18 6.62
N VAL A 398 11.84 19.82 6.24
CA VAL A 398 11.55 19.36 4.87
C VAL A 398 11.89 20.41 3.82
N GLU A 399 11.82 21.69 4.16
CA GLU A 399 12.20 22.84 3.34
C GLU A 399 13.69 22.87 2.99
N SER A 400 14.53 22.19 3.78
CA SER A 400 15.97 22.03 3.52
C SER A 400 16.32 20.73 2.79
N LEU A 401 15.32 19.84 2.63
CA LEU A 401 15.47 18.51 2.02
C LEU A 401 14.78 18.42 0.66
N LEU A 402 13.68 19.15 0.50
CA LEU A 402 12.76 19.07 -0.61
C LEU A 402 12.49 20.46 -1.18
N GLU A 403 12.30 20.52 -2.49
CA GLU A 403 11.97 21.74 -3.22
C GLU A 403 10.86 21.48 -4.24
N VAL A 404 10.23 22.56 -4.71
CA VAL A 404 9.37 22.51 -5.90
C VAL A 404 10.24 22.55 -7.14
N HIS A 405 10.31 21.41 -7.82
CA HIS A 405 11.11 21.22 -9.01
C HIS A 405 10.24 21.31 -10.28
N LYS A 406 10.77 21.94 -11.34
CA LYS A 406 10.13 22.01 -12.65
C LYS A 406 10.58 20.82 -13.49
N ILE A 407 9.67 19.89 -13.77
CA ILE A 407 9.98 18.66 -14.53
C ILE A 407 10.08 18.98 -16.02
N SER A 408 9.10 19.73 -16.54
CA SER A 408 9.04 20.17 -17.93
C SER A 408 8.16 21.41 -18.04
N GLU A 409 7.93 21.90 -19.24
CA GLU A 409 7.08 23.07 -19.46
C GLU A 409 5.66 22.83 -18.92
N GLY A 410 5.23 23.69 -17.99
CA GLY A 410 3.92 23.56 -17.33
C GLY A 410 3.78 22.39 -16.34
N LYS A 411 4.86 21.67 -16.00
CA LYS A 411 4.81 20.53 -15.06
C LYS A 411 5.77 20.69 -13.89
N TYR A 412 5.26 20.54 -12.68
CA TYR A 412 5.98 20.73 -11.42
C TYR A 412 5.73 19.56 -10.47
N ALA A 413 6.68 19.25 -9.60
CA ALA A 413 6.49 18.31 -8.49
C ALA A 413 7.37 18.72 -7.31
N VAL A 414 7.03 18.22 -6.12
CA VAL A 414 7.97 18.22 -5.00
C VAL A 414 9.00 17.12 -5.24
N ALA A 415 10.28 17.49 -5.14
CA ALA A 415 11.41 16.59 -5.31
C ALA A 415 12.50 16.87 -4.26
N SER A 416 13.47 15.97 -4.12
CA SER A 416 14.69 16.25 -3.36
C SER A 416 15.42 17.47 -3.93
N MET A 417 16.22 18.16 -3.10
CA MET A 417 17.06 19.28 -3.55
C MET A 417 17.83 18.92 -4.83
N GLY A 418 17.72 19.74 -5.86
CA GLY A 418 18.34 19.49 -7.18
C GLY A 418 17.52 18.63 -8.14
N GLY A 419 16.30 18.22 -7.75
CA GLY A 419 15.33 17.56 -8.62
C GLY A 419 15.57 16.08 -8.91
N THR A 420 16.47 15.43 -8.17
CA THR A 420 16.88 14.05 -8.48
C THR A 420 15.81 13.01 -8.16
N ASP A 421 15.05 13.20 -7.07
CA ASP A 421 14.07 12.22 -6.60
C ASP A 421 12.70 12.88 -6.45
N ILE A 422 11.76 12.53 -7.32
CA ILE A 422 10.38 13.04 -7.24
C ILE A 422 9.64 12.35 -6.08
N VAL A 423 9.08 13.14 -5.17
CA VAL A 423 8.42 12.64 -3.94
C VAL A 423 6.91 12.94 -3.90
N SER A 424 6.35 13.43 -5.00
CA SER A 424 4.93 13.72 -5.13
C SER A 424 4.45 13.50 -6.57
N LYS A 425 3.13 13.53 -6.78
CA LYS A 425 2.56 13.54 -8.14
C LYS A 425 2.95 14.80 -8.92
N GLU A 426 2.76 14.76 -10.24
CA GLU A 426 2.89 15.94 -11.09
C GLU A 426 1.72 16.92 -10.90
N TYR A 427 2.05 18.21 -10.96
CA TYR A 427 1.14 19.33 -10.91
C TYR A 427 1.31 20.20 -12.15
N THR A 428 0.21 20.78 -12.63
CA THR A 428 0.20 21.66 -13.82
C THR A 428 0.67 23.08 -13.53
N ASN A 429 0.89 23.41 -12.26
CA ASN A 429 1.37 24.72 -11.86
C ASN A 429 2.26 24.63 -10.60
N ARG A 430 3.16 25.59 -10.47
CA ARG A 430 4.12 25.66 -9.35
C ARG A 430 3.42 25.87 -8.00
N LYS A 431 2.28 26.56 -8.00
CA LYS A 431 1.51 26.92 -6.81
C LYS A 431 1.01 25.67 -6.08
N ASP A 432 0.40 24.73 -6.80
CA ASP A 432 -0.12 23.50 -6.22
C ASP A 432 1.01 22.59 -5.70
N ALA A 433 2.13 22.53 -6.42
CA ALA A 433 3.31 21.82 -5.94
C ALA A 433 3.89 22.46 -4.66
N GLN A 434 3.86 23.79 -4.54
CA GLN A 434 4.28 24.48 -3.32
C GLN A 434 3.33 24.23 -2.15
N ASN A 435 2.01 24.24 -2.40
CA ASN A 435 1.02 23.83 -1.42
C ASN A 435 1.25 22.40 -0.93
N GLN A 436 1.66 21.51 -1.84
CA GLN A 436 2.03 20.14 -1.49
C GLN A 436 3.27 20.09 -0.58
N LEU A 437 4.29 20.90 -0.83
CA LEU A 437 5.47 21.00 0.05
C LEU A 437 5.07 21.48 1.45
N LEU A 438 4.23 22.51 1.56
CA LEU A 438 3.71 23.02 2.84
C LEU A 438 2.89 21.95 3.60
N ARG A 439 2.10 21.12 2.91
CA ARG A 439 1.41 19.99 3.55
C ARG A 439 2.37 18.96 4.14
N ILE A 440 3.48 18.68 3.44
CA ILE A 440 4.52 17.78 3.94
C ILE A 440 5.17 18.38 5.19
N ALA A 441 5.41 19.70 5.21
CA ALA A 441 5.94 20.41 6.37
C ALA A 441 5.02 20.33 7.59
N ILE A 442 3.72 20.56 7.40
CA ILE A 442 2.71 20.34 8.46
C ILE A 442 2.77 18.90 8.97
N SER A 443 2.84 17.92 8.08
CA SER A 443 2.97 16.52 8.49
C SER A 443 4.24 16.25 9.29
N GLN A 444 5.35 16.91 8.98
CA GLN A 444 6.60 16.72 9.70
C GLN A 444 6.51 17.27 11.12
N SER A 445 6.00 18.49 11.28
CA SER A 445 5.88 19.13 12.60
C SER A 445 4.98 18.33 13.55
N LEU A 446 3.80 17.88 13.06
CA LEU A 446 2.89 17.03 13.84
C LEU A 446 3.50 15.68 14.21
N HIS A 447 4.29 15.11 13.30
CA HIS A 447 4.96 13.84 13.51
C HIS A 447 6.06 13.97 14.58
N LYS A 448 6.93 14.99 14.48
CA LYS A 448 7.98 15.28 15.46
C LYS A 448 7.44 15.42 16.88
N GLU A 449 6.30 16.10 17.05
CA GLU A 449 5.64 16.23 18.36
C GLU A 449 5.25 14.84 18.92
N THR A 450 4.70 13.98 18.07
CA THR A 450 4.27 12.62 18.45
C THR A 450 5.46 11.76 18.87
N VAL A 451 6.56 11.83 18.13
CA VAL A 451 7.80 11.08 18.42
C VAL A 451 8.42 11.52 19.74
N LEU A 452 8.55 12.83 19.98
CA LEU A 452 9.11 13.33 21.25
C LEU A 452 8.26 12.92 22.46
N LYS A 453 6.94 13.04 22.37
CA LYS A 453 6.03 12.60 23.45
C LYS A 453 6.17 11.10 23.73
N GLN A 454 6.30 10.28 22.68
CA GLN A 454 6.50 8.85 22.82
C GLN A 454 7.86 8.54 23.47
N TYR A 455 8.94 9.17 22.98
CA TYR A 455 10.28 9.00 23.55
C TYR A 455 10.32 9.39 25.03
N MET A 456 9.73 10.52 25.40
CA MET A 456 9.61 10.94 26.81
C MET A 456 8.93 9.88 27.67
N LYS A 457 7.82 9.32 27.19
CA LYS A 457 7.08 8.27 27.90
C LYS A 457 7.91 7.00 28.07
N GLU A 458 8.70 6.63 27.08
CA GLU A 458 9.61 5.48 27.15
C GLU A 458 10.71 5.71 28.20
N GLN A 459 11.34 6.90 28.23
CA GLN A 459 12.37 7.24 29.22
C GLN A 459 11.84 7.32 30.66
N LEU A 460 10.61 7.81 30.85
CA LEU A 460 9.96 7.90 32.18
C LEU A 460 9.73 6.53 32.82
N ASN A 461 9.59 5.47 32.03
CA ASN A 461 9.36 4.13 32.54
C ASN A 461 10.67 3.45 33.05
N GLU A 462 11.85 4.03 32.81
CA GLU A 462 13.16 3.43 33.12
C GLU A 462 13.74 3.81 34.52
N ASN A 463 12.98 4.47 35.42
CA ASN A 463 13.33 4.74 36.83
C ASN A 463 14.69 5.45 37.09
N LEU A 464 14.85 6.72 36.66
CA LEU A 464 16.03 7.55 36.94
C LEU A 464 15.65 8.97 37.43
N GLU A 465 15.25 9.11 38.69
CA GLU A 465 14.59 10.32 39.23
C GLU A 465 15.33 11.66 39.02
N GLU A 466 16.67 11.69 39.09
CA GLU A 466 17.44 12.95 38.99
C GLU A 466 17.74 13.37 37.54
N LYS A 467 17.97 12.42 36.63
CA LYS A 467 18.13 12.69 35.17
C LYS A 467 16.82 13.01 34.47
N VAL A 468 15.70 12.60 35.06
CA VAL A 468 14.36 12.76 34.47
C VAL A 468 13.96 14.23 34.37
N GLN A 469 14.42 15.12 35.25
CA GLN A 469 14.00 16.53 35.20
C GLN A 469 14.67 17.32 34.08
N ASP A 470 15.98 17.15 33.86
CA ASP A 470 16.68 17.82 32.76
C ASP A 470 16.18 17.34 31.39
N ILE A 471 15.90 16.03 31.27
CA ILE A 471 15.30 15.44 30.07
C ILE A 471 13.89 16.01 29.83
N ARG A 472 13.07 16.14 30.88
CA ARG A 472 11.75 16.79 30.77
C ARG A 472 11.87 18.23 30.28
N ASN A 473 12.78 19.02 30.87
CA ASN A 473 12.96 20.42 30.50
C ASN A 473 13.41 20.58 29.02
N ASP A 474 14.34 19.73 28.55
CA ASP A 474 14.75 19.73 27.13
C ASP A 474 13.60 19.35 26.20
N ILE A 475 12.84 18.30 26.55
CA ILE A 475 11.69 17.84 25.76
C ILE A 475 10.59 18.90 25.73
N ASP A 476 10.25 19.52 26.86
CA ASP A 476 9.24 20.58 26.93
C ASP A 476 9.64 21.79 26.08
N LYS A 477 10.92 22.17 26.09
CA LYS A 477 11.45 23.22 25.22
C LYS A 477 11.27 22.86 23.75
N ARG A 478 11.70 21.65 23.33
CA ARG A 478 11.54 21.19 21.94
C ARG A 478 10.08 21.08 21.52
N LEU A 479 9.19 20.65 22.41
CA LEU A 479 7.75 20.61 22.15
C LEU A 479 7.19 22.01 21.94
N ASN A 480 7.69 23.01 22.65
CA ASN A 480 7.31 24.39 22.41
C ASN A 480 7.79 24.91 21.05
N ASP A 481 9.04 24.62 20.68
CA ASP A 481 9.59 24.99 19.37
C ASP A 481 8.78 24.33 18.23
N ILE A 482 8.43 23.05 18.35
CA ILE A 482 7.61 22.33 17.36
C ILE A 482 6.19 22.90 17.26
N LYS A 483 5.60 23.37 18.36
CA LYS A 483 4.29 24.05 18.30
C LYS A 483 4.37 25.33 17.50
N ILE A 484 5.43 26.13 17.71
CA ILE A 484 5.68 27.35 16.93
C ILE A 484 5.82 26.99 15.44
N ASP A 485 6.62 25.98 15.11
CA ASP A 485 6.76 25.50 13.73
C ASP A 485 5.44 25.03 13.13
N THR A 486 4.64 24.29 13.90
CA THR A 486 3.34 23.78 13.42
C THR A 486 2.39 24.92 13.12
N ASN A 487 2.30 25.90 14.03
CA ASN A 487 1.49 27.11 13.83
C ASN A 487 1.97 27.88 12.58
N PHE A 488 3.28 28.02 12.42
CA PHE A 488 3.89 28.67 11.25
C PHE A 488 3.52 27.95 9.94
N HIS A 489 3.74 26.63 9.83
CA HIS A 489 3.45 25.89 8.60
C HIS A 489 1.95 25.87 8.26
N VAL A 490 1.08 25.71 9.27
CA VAL A 490 -0.38 25.77 9.06
C VAL A 490 -0.81 27.16 8.62
N GLY A 491 -0.27 28.21 9.24
CA GLY A 491 -0.52 29.59 8.86
C GLY A 491 -0.07 29.88 7.43
N GLN A 492 1.16 29.49 7.07
CA GLN A 492 1.68 29.61 5.71
C GLN A 492 0.81 28.89 4.69
N TYR A 493 0.43 27.64 4.97
CA TYR A 493 -0.45 26.86 4.09
C TYR A 493 -1.79 27.55 3.84
N LEU A 494 -2.47 28.01 4.91
CA LEU A 494 -3.77 28.68 4.79
C LEU A 494 -3.67 30.10 4.20
N SER A 495 -2.51 30.74 4.32
CA SER A 495 -2.21 32.04 3.71
C SER A 495 -1.81 31.91 2.23
N TYR A 496 -1.44 30.72 1.79
CA TYR A 496 -0.76 30.52 0.52
C TYR A 496 -1.66 30.87 -0.66
N GLY A 497 -1.20 31.80 -1.49
CA GLY A 497 -1.96 32.27 -2.63
C GLY A 497 -3.22 33.07 -2.31
N SER A 498 -3.37 33.54 -1.06
CA SER A 498 -4.38 34.51 -0.65
C SER A 498 -3.73 35.88 -0.38
N GLN A 499 -4.52 36.96 -0.35
CA GLN A 499 -4.09 38.29 0.12
C GLN A 499 -4.09 38.41 1.66
N LYS A 500 -4.53 37.37 2.35
CA LYS A 500 -4.63 37.29 3.80
C LYS A 500 -3.42 36.56 4.38
N GLU A 501 -2.99 37.00 5.53
CA GLU A 501 -1.99 36.38 6.38
C GLU A 501 -2.71 35.74 7.57
N ILE A 502 -2.51 34.44 7.75
CA ILE A 502 -3.16 33.59 8.76
C ILE A 502 -2.12 33.23 9.81
N LEU A 503 -2.38 33.63 11.04
CA LEU A 503 -1.46 33.53 12.17
C LEU A 503 -2.17 32.75 13.27
N LEU A 504 -1.49 31.74 13.82
CA LEU A 504 -2.06 30.82 14.81
C LEU A 504 -1.29 30.95 16.13
N SER A 505 -2.02 30.89 17.24
CA SER A 505 -1.43 30.89 18.58
C SER A 505 -1.64 29.55 19.29
N GLU A 506 -1.02 29.42 20.46
CA GLU A 506 -1.18 28.27 21.35
C GLU A 506 -1.00 26.92 20.64
N ASN A 507 -2.00 26.04 20.71
CA ASN A 507 -1.97 24.69 20.18
C ASN A 507 -2.84 24.51 18.93
N SER A 508 -3.31 25.60 18.32
CA SER A 508 -4.29 25.55 17.23
C SER A 508 -3.75 24.92 15.97
N GLY A 509 -2.46 25.12 15.66
CA GLY A 509 -1.80 24.50 14.53
C GLY A 509 -1.85 22.98 14.58
N ASN A 510 -1.83 22.37 15.77
CA ASN A 510 -1.97 20.93 15.91
C ASN A 510 -3.35 20.43 15.47
N VAL A 511 -4.41 21.04 16.02
CA VAL A 511 -5.81 20.65 15.74
C VAL A 511 -6.15 20.90 14.28
N ILE A 512 -5.78 22.08 13.78
CA ILE A 512 -6.04 22.49 12.39
C ILE A 512 -5.18 21.66 11.45
N GLY A 513 -3.89 21.49 11.72
CA GLY A 513 -2.96 20.71 10.90
C GLY A 513 -3.44 19.27 10.69
N TRP A 514 -3.87 18.57 11.76
CA TRP A 514 -4.45 17.23 11.63
C TRP A 514 -5.74 17.22 10.81
N THR A 515 -6.54 18.28 10.90
CA THR A 515 -7.76 18.43 10.08
C THR A 515 -7.41 18.57 8.61
N LEU A 516 -6.41 19.40 8.28
CA LEU A 516 -5.93 19.60 6.91
C LEU A 516 -5.35 18.32 6.33
N LEU A 517 -4.55 17.56 7.08
CA LEU A 517 -4.00 16.29 6.59
C LEU A 517 -5.07 15.23 6.32
N LYS A 518 -6.14 15.20 7.13
CA LYS A 518 -7.28 14.27 6.92
C LYS A 518 -8.19 14.68 5.77
N ASN A 519 -8.21 15.97 5.40
CA ASN A 519 -9.09 16.52 4.37
C ASN A 519 -8.26 17.25 3.30
N LYS A 520 -7.82 16.51 2.27
CA LYS A 520 -6.94 17.03 1.21
C LYS A 520 -7.57 18.15 0.38
N GLU A 521 -8.89 18.21 0.31
CA GLU A 521 -9.64 19.23 -0.43
C GLU A 521 -9.59 20.62 0.21
N ILE A 522 -9.25 20.73 1.50
CA ILE A 522 -9.19 22.03 2.19
C ILE A 522 -7.85 22.70 1.86
N GLN A 523 -7.88 23.82 1.16
CA GLN A 523 -6.70 24.58 0.74
C GLN A 523 -6.68 26.01 1.27
N THR A 524 -7.82 26.53 1.71
CA THR A 524 -7.95 27.91 2.18
C THR A 524 -8.57 28.00 3.56
N MET A 525 -8.40 29.15 4.21
CA MET A 525 -9.05 29.44 5.49
C MET A 525 -10.58 29.42 5.36
N ASP A 526 -11.13 29.95 4.26
CA ASP A 526 -12.59 30.01 4.05
C ASP A 526 -13.20 28.60 3.92
N GLU A 527 -12.52 27.69 3.22
CA GLU A 527 -12.93 26.27 3.13
C GLU A 527 -12.82 25.54 4.47
N LEU A 528 -11.81 25.87 5.28
CA LEU A 528 -11.65 25.32 6.62
C LEU A 528 -12.79 25.77 7.54
N VAL A 529 -13.17 27.05 7.47
CA VAL A 529 -14.31 27.61 8.21
C VAL A 529 -15.62 26.96 7.76
N ASP A 530 -15.87 26.85 6.46
CA ASP A 530 -17.05 26.15 5.93
C ASP A 530 -17.11 24.69 6.42
N TYR A 531 -15.98 23.98 6.37
CA TYR A 531 -15.89 22.63 6.87
C TYR A 531 -16.24 22.53 8.36
N ALA A 532 -15.65 23.40 9.19
CA ALA A 532 -15.79 23.36 10.64
C ALA A 532 -17.21 23.77 11.10
N PHE A 533 -17.79 24.82 10.50
CA PHE A 533 -19.03 25.44 10.99
C PHE A 533 -20.28 25.00 10.23
N ASN A 534 -20.16 24.63 8.94
CA ASN A 534 -21.31 24.23 8.12
C ASN A 534 -21.35 22.71 7.91
N LYS A 535 -20.33 22.15 7.26
CA LYS A 535 -20.33 20.71 6.88
C LYS A 535 -20.33 19.78 8.09
N THR A 536 -19.75 20.22 9.21
CA THR A 536 -19.60 19.38 10.40
C THR A 536 -20.30 19.95 11.64
N LYS A 537 -21.23 20.89 11.46
CA LYS A 537 -21.95 21.59 12.55
C LYS A 537 -22.50 20.67 13.64
N ASN A 538 -23.03 19.51 13.25
CA ASN A 538 -23.68 18.56 14.16
C ASN A 538 -22.76 17.46 14.68
N LEU A 539 -21.44 17.53 14.44
CA LEU A 539 -20.47 16.54 14.90
C LEU A 539 -19.76 17.03 16.17
N PRO A 540 -20.06 16.48 17.37
CA PRO A 540 -19.47 16.96 18.63
C PRO A 540 -17.94 16.86 18.67
N ARG A 541 -17.37 15.86 17.97
CA ARG A 541 -15.91 15.67 17.85
C ARG A 541 -15.17 16.86 17.22
N ASN A 542 -15.89 17.77 16.54
CA ASN A 542 -15.32 18.94 15.88
C ASN A 542 -15.50 20.24 16.69
N ASN A 543 -16.04 20.18 17.92
CA ASN A 543 -16.17 21.37 18.76
C ASN A 543 -14.81 22.01 19.06
N GLY A 544 -13.79 21.21 19.37
CA GLY A 544 -12.42 21.73 19.57
C GLY A 544 -11.87 22.44 18.33
N LEU A 545 -12.12 21.93 17.12
CA LEU A 545 -11.70 22.61 15.89
C LEU A 545 -12.35 24.00 15.75
N ARG A 546 -13.64 24.12 16.08
CA ARG A 546 -14.34 25.42 16.00
C ARG A 546 -13.84 26.40 17.06
N GLU A 547 -13.56 25.91 18.27
CA GLU A 547 -13.02 26.71 19.36
C GLU A 547 -11.64 27.29 18.99
N GLU A 548 -10.74 26.46 18.48
CA GLU A 548 -9.41 26.89 18.01
C GLU A 548 -9.51 27.93 16.88
N ILE A 549 -10.39 27.71 15.89
CA ILE A 549 -10.62 28.68 14.80
C ILE A 549 -11.15 30.02 15.33
N THR A 550 -12.00 30.00 16.35
CA THR A 550 -12.65 31.21 16.87
C THR A 550 -11.71 32.04 17.73
N ASN A 551 -10.91 31.39 18.57
CA ASN A 551 -10.18 32.06 19.65
C ASN A 551 -8.70 32.29 19.33
N ASN A 552 -8.12 31.46 18.46
CA ASN A 552 -6.67 31.36 18.32
C ASN A 552 -6.16 31.49 16.87
N VAL A 553 -7.05 31.85 15.93
CA VAL A 553 -6.67 32.18 14.55
C VAL A 553 -6.88 33.66 14.30
N TYR A 554 -5.80 34.33 13.87
CA TYR A 554 -5.75 35.74 13.55
C TYR A 554 -5.56 35.93 12.05
N VAL A 555 -6.32 36.84 11.45
CA VAL A 555 -6.31 37.11 10.01
C VAL A 555 -5.94 38.57 9.77
N ALA A 556 -4.87 38.81 9.02
CA ALA A 556 -4.39 40.16 8.67
C ALA A 556 -4.25 40.34 7.15
N GLU A 557 -4.29 41.58 6.66
CA GLU A 557 -3.94 41.89 5.26
C GLU A 557 -2.41 41.97 5.08
N LYS A 558 -1.92 41.44 3.96
CA LYS A 558 -0.47 41.32 3.68
C LYS A 558 0.26 42.67 3.52
N GLU A 559 -0.41 43.78 3.27
CA GLU A 559 0.22 45.11 3.05
C GLU A 559 0.69 45.83 4.34
N LYS A 560 0.61 45.21 5.53
CA LYS A 560 0.92 45.87 6.82
C LYS A 560 2.15 45.34 7.61
N SER A 561 3.06 44.52 7.04
CA SER A 561 4.15 43.85 7.80
C SER A 561 5.58 44.19 7.34
N GLU A 562 5.97 45.47 7.25
CA GLU A 562 7.35 45.86 6.84
C GLU A 562 7.94 47.07 7.60
N ASP A 563 8.09 47.02 8.94
CA ASP A 563 8.82 48.08 9.68
C ASP A 563 10.08 47.54 10.38
N LEU A 564 11.26 47.95 9.88
CA LEU A 564 12.56 47.82 10.57
C LEU A 564 12.59 48.75 11.80
N LYS A 565 13.25 48.33 12.89
CA LYS A 565 13.55 49.16 14.08
C LYS A 565 14.93 48.86 14.67
N VAL A 566 15.50 49.83 15.40
CA VAL A 566 16.67 49.66 16.27
C VAL A 566 16.22 49.10 17.62
N ILE A 567 16.90 48.06 18.11
CA ILE A 567 16.43 47.24 19.22
C ILE A 567 17.60 46.99 20.20
N ASN A 568 17.31 47.12 21.49
CA ASN A 568 18.26 46.88 22.58
C ASN A 568 18.09 45.45 23.13
N SER A 569 19.18 44.70 23.27
CA SER A 569 19.21 43.42 24.00
C SER A 569 20.33 43.38 25.05
N LYS A 570 20.36 42.28 25.81
CA LYS A 570 21.43 41.99 26.78
C LYS A 570 22.84 41.92 26.16
N ASP A 571 22.93 41.65 24.86
CA ASP A 571 24.19 41.45 24.14
C ASP A 571 24.61 42.68 23.31
N GLY A 572 23.81 43.75 23.31
CA GLY A 572 24.08 45.00 22.57
C GLY A 572 22.88 45.54 21.81
N TRP A 573 23.12 46.48 20.90
CA TRP A 573 22.09 47.08 20.04
C TRP A 573 22.11 46.45 18.64
N TYR A 574 20.98 46.29 17.96
CA TYR A 574 20.93 45.75 16.60
C TYR A 574 19.71 46.26 15.83
N VAL A 575 19.68 46.07 14.51
CA VAL A 575 18.51 46.37 13.67
C VAL A 575 17.72 45.09 13.42
N GLY A 576 16.41 45.13 13.67
CA GLY A 576 15.51 43.99 13.47
C GLY A 576 14.22 44.39 12.78
N LYS A 577 13.58 43.43 12.10
CA LYS A 577 12.21 43.60 11.61
C LYS A 577 11.26 43.28 12.76
N LEU A 578 10.32 44.18 13.02
CA LEU A 578 9.17 43.79 13.85
C LEU A 578 8.22 43.00 12.97
N ASP A 579 8.04 41.74 13.33
CA ASP A 579 6.80 41.06 13.00
C ASP A 579 5.66 41.70 13.81
N LYS A 580 4.44 41.67 13.27
CA LYS A 580 3.22 42.29 13.82
C LYS A 580 2.87 41.83 15.25
N TYR A 581 3.59 40.85 15.82
CA TYR A 581 3.43 40.34 17.19
C TYR A 581 4.56 40.71 18.16
N ASN A 582 5.34 41.76 17.88
CA ASN A 582 6.53 42.16 18.67
C ASN A 582 7.64 41.09 18.72
N GLY A 583 7.57 40.07 17.85
CA GLY A 583 8.68 39.18 17.55
C GLY A 583 9.72 39.94 16.73
N VAL A 584 10.97 39.84 17.12
CA VAL A 584 12.06 40.55 16.45
C VAL A 584 12.88 39.55 15.66
N GLU A 585 12.85 39.67 14.34
CA GLU A 585 13.82 39.00 13.48
C GLU A 585 15.06 39.89 13.36
N ARG A 586 16.20 39.43 13.89
CA ARG A 586 17.47 40.17 13.85
C ARG A 586 18.03 40.18 12.43
N VAL A 587 18.25 41.38 11.89
CA VAL A 587 18.76 41.59 10.52
C VAL A 587 20.26 41.88 10.51
N THR A 588 20.82 42.41 11.60
CA THR A 588 22.25 42.78 11.72
C THR A 588 22.95 42.10 12.89
N GLU A 589 24.29 42.19 12.95
CA GLU A 589 25.07 41.86 14.15
C GLU A 589 24.82 42.87 15.30
N PHE A 590 25.38 42.59 16.48
CA PHE A 590 25.28 43.46 17.65
C PHE A 590 26.34 44.59 17.62
N TYR A 591 25.89 45.79 17.95
CA TYR A 591 26.70 47.00 18.12
C TYR A 591 26.86 47.34 19.60
N SER A 592 28.02 47.89 19.94
CA SER A 592 28.35 48.27 21.33
C SER A 592 27.68 49.59 21.77
N SER A 593 27.07 50.35 20.84
CA SER A 593 26.33 51.57 21.16
C SER A 593 25.11 51.78 20.26
N GLU A 594 24.08 52.42 20.81
CA GLU A 594 22.85 52.79 20.09
C GLU A 594 23.15 53.64 18.86
N LYS A 595 24.13 54.56 18.96
CA LYS A 595 24.54 55.43 17.85
C LYS A 595 25.06 54.66 16.63
N GLN A 596 25.76 53.55 16.85
CA GLN A 596 26.25 52.70 15.76
C GLN A 596 25.09 51.93 15.09
N ALA A 597 24.19 51.36 15.90
CA ALA A 597 23.00 50.69 15.37
C ALA A 597 22.05 51.66 14.65
N GLN A 598 21.96 52.91 15.10
CA GLN A 598 21.15 53.95 14.47
C GLN A 598 21.73 54.41 13.13
N ASN A 599 23.05 54.46 13.00
CA ASN A 599 23.70 54.74 11.72
C ASN A 599 23.46 53.62 10.71
N GLU A 600 23.55 52.36 11.15
CA GLU A 600 23.23 51.20 10.30
C GLU A 600 21.75 51.18 9.90
N PHE A 601 20.85 51.47 10.84
CA PHE A 601 19.41 51.57 10.56
C PHE A 601 19.10 52.63 9.50
N ASN A 602 19.76 53.80 9.58
CA ASN A 602 19.59 54.86 8.59
C ASN A 602 20.17 54.46 7.22
N SER A 603 21.26 53.69 7.18
CA SER A 603 21.83 53.09 5.95
C SER A 603 20.88 52.05 5.33
N LEU A 604 20.29 51.17 6.14
CA LEU A 604 19.35 50.13 5.68
C LEU A 604 18.00 50.70 5.22
N LYS A 605 17.52 51.80 5.84
CA LYS A 605 16.35 52.56 5.36
C LYS A 605 16.67 53.46 4.15
N GLY A 606 17.94 53.78 3.95
CA GLY A 606 18.44 54.68 2.94
C GLY A 606 19.51 54.02 2.08
N LEU A 607 19.10 53.09 1.22
CA LEU A 607 19.64 53.02 -0.14
C LEU A 607 19.78 54.46 -0.62
N GLU A 608 21.01 54.96 -0.69
CA GLU A 608 21.31 56.34 -1.05
C GLU A 608 20.48 56.74 -2.28
N ASP A 609 19.72 57.83 -2.11
CA ASP A 609 19.43 58.76 -3.18
C ASP A 609 20.70 58.93 -4.00
N LYS A 610 20.71 58.40 -5.24
CA LYS A 610 21.65 58.86 -6.26
C LYS A 610 21.53 60.38 -6.31
N PRO A 611 22.61 61.15 -6.11
CA PRO A 611 22.64 62.49 -6.62
C PRO A 611 22.54 62.38 -8.15
N LYS A 612 21.41 62.82 -8.73
CA LYS A 612 21.39 63.26 -10.12
C LYS A 612 22.01 64.65 -10.20
N GLU A 613 23.33 64.72 -10.29
CA GLU A 613 24.08 65.79 -10.97
C GLU A 613 25.36 65.16 -11.51
N LYS A 614 25.42 64.92 -12.83
CA LYS A 614 26.03 65.78 -13.87
C LYS A 614 27.43 65.28 -14.21
N GLU A 615 27.59 64.91 -15.48
CA GLU A 615 28.78 65.15 -16.30
C GLU A 615 30.13 64.97 -15.59
N LYS A 616 30.63 63.73 -15.55
CA LYS A 616 32.06 63.43 -15.65
C LYS A 616 32.26 62.21 -16.54
N GLU A 617 31.88 62.37 -17.79
CA GLU A 617 32.31 61.52 -18.91
C GLU A 617 33.42 62.21 -19.75
N GLU A 618 34.05 63.27 -19.23
CA GLU A 618 35.07 64.05 -19.97
C GLU A 618 36.41 64.29 -19.24
N GLU A 619 36.74 63.58 -18.16
CA GLU A 619 38.01 63.84 -17.46
C GLU A 619 38.68 62.58 -16.88
N LEU A 620 38.80 61.52 -17.69
CA LEU A 620 39.76 60.43 -17.44
C LEU A 620 40.29 59.78 -18.74
N GLU A 621 40.20 60.49 -19.86
CA GLU A 621 40.97 60.25 -21.09
C GLU A 621 42.23 61.15 -21.15
N LEU A 622 42.79 61.51 -19.98
CA LEU A 622 44.03 62.28 -19.87
C LEU A 622 45.00 61.78 -18.80
N GLU A 623 44.84 60.54 -18.32
CA GLU A 623 45.89 59.88 -17.53
C GLU A 623 45.93 58.34 -17.65
N ARG A 624 45.63 57.80 -18.85
CA ARG A 624 46.15 56.51 -19.34
C ARG A 624 46.30 56.50 -20.85
#